data_AF-A0A4Y4C7P4-F1
#
_entry.id   AF-A0A4Y4C7P4-F1
#
_cell.length_a   1.000
_cell.length_b   1.000
_cell.length_c   1.000
_cell.angle_alpha   90.00
_cell.angle_beta   90.00
_cell.angle_gamma   90.00
#
_symmetry.space_group_name_H-M   'P 1'
#
loop_
_entity.id
_entity.type
_entity.pdbx_description
1 polymer ?
#
loop_
_entity_poly.entity_id
_entity_poly.type
_entity_poly.pdbx_seq_one_letter_code
_entity_poly.pdbx_strand_id
1 'polypeptide(L)'
;MNTKALARATGYTEEDLNSPHFIAGSGYRSVPGFPHIHILADGTEVWNAETKKAYKIGLDRTGYPVVWFGRRHWRVQRLVLAAWHPGCLDDGSMALHKVPKRNYVAVWNLRPGSAAENSADMVRHGNHHGSRKTLCVNGHPLIGENLVKAYLSRGWRVCRACNSARAKVSNAKRRGVDLTDQFQRFADEYADRFLADTFLPLPLTPVDVLQRRVDAATGVEWCD
;
A
#
# COMPACT_ATOMS: atom_id res chain seq x y z
N MET A 1 -21.78 37.61 -1.29
CA MET A 1 -22.54 36.39 -0.95
C MET A 1 -22.92 36.47 0.52
N ASN A 2 -24.18 36.25 0.90
CA ASN A 2 -24.60 36.25 2.30
C ASN A 2 -23.93 35.07 3.05
N THR A 3 -23.37 35.31 4.23
CA THR A 3 -22.69 34.30 5.08
C THR A 3 -23.57 33.08 5.33
N LYS A 4 -24.89 33.25 5.45
CA LYS A 4 -25.85 32.13 5.57
C LYS A 4 -25.93 31.22 4.35
N ALA A 5 -25.74 31.77 3.14
CA ALA A 5 -25.72 30.99 1.90
C ALA A 5 -24.40 30.23 1.75
N LEU A 6 -23.29 30.82 2.19
CA LEU A 6 -21.98 30.18 2.19
C LEU A 6 -21.90 29.04 3.23
N ALA A 7 -22.45 29.25 4.43
CA ALA A 7 -22.54 28.25 5.50
C ALA A 7 -23.26 26.97 5.04
N ARG A 8 -24.43 27.11 4.40
CA ARG A 8 -25.23 25.98 3.90
C ARG A 8 -24.55 25.18 2.78
N ALA A 9 -23.71 25.80 1.97
CA ALA A 9 -23.03 25.13 0.86
C ALA A 9 -21.73 24.42 1.28
N THR A 10 -21.20 24.73 2.46
CA THR A 10 -19.83 24.35 2.86
C THR A 10 -19.75 23.55 4.15
N GLY A 11 -20.83 23.49 4.94
CA GLY A 11 -20.85 22.82 6.24
C GLY A 11 -20.23 23.63 7.39
N TYR A 12 -19.94 24.92 7.16
CA TYR A 12 -19.43 25.83 8.19
C TYR A 12 -20.53 26.45 9.03
N THR A 13 -20.25 26.67 10.31
CA THR A 13 -21.14 27.43 11.20
C THR A 13 -21.03 28.93 10.90
N GLU A 14 -22.02 29.71 11.34
CA GLU A 14 -21.97 31.18 11.22
C GLU A 14 -20.77 31.76 12.02
N GLU A 15 -20.33 31.07 13.08
CA GLU A 15 -19.15 31.43 13.88
C GLU A 15 -17.84 31.17 13.13
N ASP A 16 -17.75 30.10 12.33
CA ASP A 16 -16.57 29.83 11.49
C ASP A 16 -16.36 30.91 10.43
N LEU A 17 -17.46 31.40 9.84
CA LEU A 17 -17.44 32.44 8.79
C LEU A 17 -17.20 33.84 9.34
N ASN A 18 -17.57 34.08 10.60
CA ASN A 18 -17.37 35.34 11.29
C ASN A 18 -16.09 35.35 12.14
N SER A 19 -15.31 34.27 12.12
CA SER A 19 -14.01 34.25 12.78
C SER A 19 -13.10 35.29 12.14
N PRO A 20 -12.50 36.22 12.91
CA PRO A 20 -11.62 37.27 12.38
C PRO A 20 -10.34 36.71 11.71
N HIS A 21 -10.14 35.39 11.77
CA HIS A 21 -9.02 34.67 11.18
C HIS A 21 -9.41 33.85 9.94
N PHE A 22 -10.70 33.78 9.62
CA PHE A 22 -11.17 33.39 8.28
C PHE A 22 -10.93 34.57 7.32
N ILE A 23 -9.71 34.67 6.79
CA ILE A 23 -9.45 35.63 5.71
C ILE A 23 -9.94 34.99 4.41
N ALA A 24 -11.10 35.43 3.92
CA ALA A 24 -11.56 35.06 2.58
C ALA A 24 -10.44 35.38 1.56
N GLY A 25 -9.84 34.33 0.98
CA GLY A 25 -8.73 34.44 0.03
C GLY A 25 -7.35 34.04 0.55
N SER A 26 -7.15 33.80 1.85
CA SER A 26 -5.83 33.39 2.39
C SER A 26 -5.50 31.91 2.22
N GLY A 27 -6.48 31.08 1.86
CA GLY A 27 -6.30 29.64 1.71
C GLY A 27 -6.22 28.87 3.04
N TYR A 28 -6.51 29.50 4.18
CA TYR A 28 -6.62 28.83 5.48
C TYR A 28 -8.05 28.33 5.76
N ARG A 29 -8.18 27.20 6.46
CA ARG A 29 -9.45 26.72 7.03
C ARG A 29 -9.29 26.31 8.48
N SER A 30 -10.32 26.56 9.29
CA SER A 30 -10.38 26.09 10.67
C SER A 30 -10.47 24.57 10.73
N VAL A 31 -9.80 23.96 11.70
CA VAL A 31 -9.85 22.51 11.95
C VAL A 31 -11.08 22.20 12.83
N PRO A 32 -11.98 21.28 12.43
CA PRO A 32 -13.09 20.85 13.27
C PRO A 32 -12.64 20.42 14.68
N GLY A 33 -13.33 20.93 15.70
CA GLY A 33 -12.98 20.72 17.12
C GLY A 33 -11.87 21.64 17.65
N PHE A 34 -11.21 22.42 16.79
CA PHE A 34 -10.17 23.39 17.17
C PHE A 34 -10.37 24.70 16.38
N PRO A 35 -11.38 25.52 16.71
CA PRO A 35 -11.75 26.69 15.91
C PRO A 35 -10.66 27.76 15.82
N HIS A 36 -9.71 27.79 16.77
CA HIS A 36 -8.54 28.67 16.74
C HIS A 36 -7.34 28.11 15.96
N ILE A 37 -7.42 26.87 15.47
CA ILE A 37 -6.38 26.23 14.68
C ILE A 37 -6.80 26.29 13.21
N HIS A 38 -5.98 26.94 12.40
CA HIS A 38 -6.21 27.08 10.97
C HIS A 38 -5.09 26.41 10.18
N ILE A 39 -5.42 25.83 9.02
CA ILE A 39 -4.45 25.10 8.20
C ILE A 39 -4.59 25.46 6.72
N LEU A 40 -3.45 25.58 6.03
CA LEU A 40 -3.41 25.78 4.58
C LEU A 40 -3.85 24.54 3.81
N ALA A 41 -4.41 24.76 2.61
CA ALA A 41 -4.79 23.70 1.67
C ALA A 41 -3.64 22.75 1.32
N ASP A 42 -2.40 23.24 1.26
CA ASP A 42 -1.21 22.44 0.96
C ASP A 42 -0.59 21.77 2.20
N GLY A 43 -1.08 22.11 3.40
CA GLY A 43 -0.61 21.66 4.70
C GLY A 43 0.81 22.12 5.05
N THR A 44 1.31 23.18 4.42
CA THR A 44 2.63 23.75 4.71
C THR A 44 2.66 24.60 5.98
N GLU A 45 1.50 25.10 6.41
CA GLU A 45 1.38 25.92 7.62
C GLU A 45 0.14 25.54 8.45
N VAL A 46 0.36 25.47 9.77
CA VAL A 46 -0.70 25.32 10.78
C VAL A 46 -0.62 26.51 11.72
N TRP A 47 -1.61 27.39 11.68
CA TRP A 47 -1.66 28.64 12.41
C TRP A 47 -2.54 28.53 13.66
N ASN A 48 -2.09 29.12 14.77
CA ASN A 48 -2.89 29.30 15.97
C ASN A 48 -3.31 30.78 16.09
N ALA A 49 -4.63 31.02 16.00
CA ALA A 49 -5.23 32.34 16.09
C ALA A 49 -5.09 33.00 17.47
N GLU A 50 -5.26 32.23 18.56
CA GLU A 50 -5.17 32.75 19.94
C GLU A 50 -3.77 33.31 20.24
N THR A 51 -2.74 32.58 19.83
CA THR A 51 -1.34 32.96 20.05
C THR A 51 -0.74 33.79 18.92
N LYS A 52 -1.45 33.92 17.80
CA LYS A 52 -1.02 34.58 16.56
C LYS A 52 0.33 34.06 16.05
N LYS A 53 0.51 32.74 16.06
CA LYS A 53 1.76 32.07 15.65
C LYS A 53 1.49 30.80 14.85
N ALA A 54 2.35 30.52 13.89
CA ALA A 54 2.42 29.22 13.23
C ALA A 54 3.08 28.18 14.15
N TYR A 55 2.56 26.95 14.16
CA TYR A 55 3.23 25.81 14.77
C TYR A 55 4.42 25.37 13.95
N LYS A 56 5.49 24.97 14.64
CA LYS A 56 6.59 24.25 14.01
C LYS A 56 6.13 22.87 13.54
N ILE A 57 6.16 22.64 12.24
CA ILE A 57 5.89 21.33 11.64
C ILE A 57 7.19 20.51 11.67
N GLY A 58 7.15 19.35 12.33
CA GLY A 58 8.22 18.36 12.33
C GLY A 58 7.84 17.12 11.52
N LEU A 59 8.76 16.19 11.32
CA LEU A 59 8.47 14.86 10.77
C LEU A 59 8.51 13.83 11.90
N ASP A 60 7.55 12.91 11.92
CA ASP A 60 7.59 11.76 12.82
C ASP A 60 8.61 10.70 12.35
N ARG A 61 8.82 9.64 13.14
CA ARG A 61 9.75 8.54 12.80
C ARG A 61 9.41 7.82 11.48
N THR A 62 8.19 7.97 10.99
CA THR A 62 7.72 7.39 9.73
C THR A 62 7.69 8.40 8.58
N GLY A 63 8.12 9.64 8.82
CA GLY A 63 8.20 10.70 7.81
C GLY A 63 6.89 11.45 7.55
N TYR A 64 5.88 11.32 8.42
CA TYR A 64 4.67 12.15 8.33
C TYR A 64 4.86 13.51 9.01
N PRO A 65 4.38 14.61 8.41
CA PRO A 65 4.38 15.90 9.07
C PRO A 65 3.47 15.89 10.30
N VAL A 66 3.98 16.41 11.41
CA VAL A 66 3.29 16.48 12.70
C VAL A 66 3.46 17.84 13.35
N VAL A 67 2.43 18.26 14.07
CA VAL A 67 2.44 19.42 14.97
C VAL A 67 2.08 18.98 16.38
N TRP A 68 2.54 19.72 17.39
CA TRP A 68 2.26 19.42 18.79
C TRP A 68 1.37 20.51 19.39
N PHE A 69 0.17 20.14 19.82
CA PHE A 69 -0.73 21.00 20.59
C PHE A 69 -1.76 20.14 21.33
N GLY A 70 -2.37 20.69 22.38
CA GLY A 70 -3.33 19.94 23.20
C GLY A 70 -2.72 18.68 23.84
N ARG A 71 -1.43 18.74 24.21
CA ARG A 71 -0.65 17.65 24.82
C ARG A 71 -0.51 16.38 23.95
N ARG A 72 -0.74 16.46 22.64
CA ARG A 72 -0.51 15.34 21.72
C ARG A 72 0.10 15.79 20.38
N HIS A 73 0.68 14.82 19.66
CA HIS A 73 1.07 15.00 18.28
C HIS A 73 -0.12 14.79 17.35
N TRP A 74 -0.27 15.71 16.40
CA TRP A 74 -1.28 15.67 15.37
C TRP A 74 -0.63 15.51 14.02
N ARG A 75 -1.10 14.55 13.23
CA ARG A 75 -0.68 14.36 11.85
C ARG A 75 -1.32 15.43 10.97
N VAL A 76 -0.49 16.20 10.27
CA VAL A 76 -0.94 17.36 9.47
C VAL A 76 -1.91 16.93 8.39
N GLN A 77 -1.71 15.77 7.74
CA GLN A 77 -2.65 15.27 6.73
C GLN A 77 -4.07 15.04 7.28
N ARG A 78 -4.21 14.68 8.55
CA ARG A 78 -5.54 14.52 9.17
C ARG A 78 -6.18 15.88 9.44
N LEU A 79 -5.37 16.87 9.83
CA LEU A 79 -5.86 18.24 10.02
C LEU A 79 -6.30 18.86 8.69
N VAL A 80 -5.52 18.70 7.61
CA VAL A 80 -5.88 19.18 6.27
C VAL A 80 -7.18 18.51 5.83
N LEU A 81 -7.25 17.18 5.91
CA LEU A 81 -8.45 16.49 5.46
C LEU A 81 -9.68 16.85 6.30
N ALA A 82 -9.55 17.01 7.61
CA ALA A 82 -10.66 17.44 8.47
C ALA A 82 -11.15 18.85 8.12
N ALA A 83 -10.23 19.80 7.88
CA ALA A 83 -10.57 21.19 7.59
C ALA A 83 -11.21 21.38 6.19
N TRP A 84 -10.79 20.57 5.21
CA TRP A 84 -11.21 20.70 3.81
C TRP A 84 -12.30 19.70 3.38
N HIS A 85 -12.47 18.61 4.13
CA HIS A 85 -13.53 17.62 3.95
C HIS A 85 -14.19 17.32 5.32
N PRO A 86 -15.01 18.25 5.86
CA PRO A 86 -15.67 18.06 7.15
C PRO A 86 -16.49 16.76 7.19
N GLY A 87 -16.47 16.06 8.32
CA GLY A 87 -17.19 14.80 8.53
C GLY A 87 -16.53 13.56 7.92
N CYS A 88 -15.52 13.69 7.06
CA CYS A 88 -14.96 12.54 6.35
C CYS A 88 -14.11 11.60 7.22
N LEU A 89 -13.69 12.02 8.41
CA LEU A 89 -12.84 11.24 9.33
C LEU A 89 -13.60 10.66 10.54
N ASP A 90 -14.91 10.91 10.62
CA ASP A 90 -15.73 10.56 11.80
C ASP A 90 -16.05 9.06 11.87
N ASP A 91 -15.94 8.37 10.74
CA ASP A 91 -16.15 6.92 10.57
C ASP A 91 -14.88 6.08 10.82
N GLY A 92 -13.79 6.70 11.28
CA GLY A 92 -12.50 6.03 11.44
C GLY A 92 -11.72 5.87 10.13
N SER A 93 -12.12 6.56 9.06
CA SER A 93 -11.36 6.56 7.80
C SER A 93 -9.94 7.12 7.96
N MET A 94 -9.11 6.74 6.99
CA MET A 94 -7.71 7.13 6.87
C MET A 94 -7.55 8.26 5.85
N ALA A 95 -6.58 9.14 6.08
CA ALA A 95 -6.12 10.11 5.10
C ALA A 95 -5.16 9.43 4.11
N LEU A 96 -5.69 8.99 2.98
CA LEU A 96 -4.99 8.30 1.91
C LEU A 96 -4.28 9.31 1.01
N HIS A 97 -3.08 8.97 0.54
CA HIS A 97 -2.35 9.80 -0.43
C HIS A 97 -2.55 9.26 -1.85
N LYS A 98 -2.85 10.14 -2.81
CA LYS A 98 -2.95 9.81 -4.24
C LYS A 98 -1.59 9.59 -4.88
N VAL A 99 -0.58 10.34 -4.42
CA VAL A 99 0.83 10.22 -4.78
C VAL A 99 1.59 9.74 -3.54
N PRO A 100 2.48 8.73 -3.63
CA PRO A 100 3.09 8.06 -2.48
C PRO A 100 4.21 8.87 -1.80
N LYS A 101 3.93 10.13 -1.44
CA LYS A 101 4.86 11.04 -0.77
C LYS A 101 4.28 11.50 0.56
N ARG A 102 4.79 10.93 1.66
CA ARG A 102 4.24 11.08 3.03
C ARG A 102 4.25 12.52 3.56
N ASN A 103 5.24 13.31 3.15
CA ASN A 103 5.37 14.71 3.54
C ASN A 103 4.62 15.67 2.61
N TYR A 104 3.87 15.15 1.63
CA TYR A 104 3.11 15.95 0.70
C TYR A 104 1.61 15.83 0.99
N VAL A 105 1.16 16.73 1.88
CA VAL A 105 -0.15 16.64 2.55
C VAL A 105 -1.17 17.62 1.98
N ALA A 106 -0.99 18.05 0.75
CA ALA A 106 -1.93 18.94 0.09
C ALA A 106 -3.30 18.28 -0.10
N VAL A 107 -4.38 19.06 0.05
CA VAL A 107 -5.77 18.60 -0.04
C VAL A 107 -6.03 17.81 -1.33
N TRP A 108 -5.48 18.26 -2.46
CA TRP A 108 -5.65 17.57 -3.73
C TRP A 108 -4.98 16.19 -3.77
N ASN A 109 -3.92 16.00 -2.98
CA ASN A 109 -3.21 14.73 -2.84
C ASN A 109 -3.83 13.82 -1.78
N LEU A 110 -4.77 14.32 -0.98
CA LEU A 110 -5.41 13.55 0.07
C LEU A 110 -6.82 13.13 -0.35
N ARG A 111 -7.28 12.01 0.20
CA ARG A 111 -8.67 11.57 0.17
C ARG A 111 -9.00 10.76 1.42
N PRO A 112 -10.25 10.77 1.90
CA PRO A 112 -10.69 9.80 2.89
C PRO A 112 -10.77 8.41 2.25
N GLY A 113 -10.61 7.38 3.07
CA GLY A 113 -10.94 6.01 2.70
C GLY A 113 -10.49 4.98 3.71
N SER A 114 -10.69 3.71 3.37
CA SER A 114 -10.47 2.56 4.23
C SER A 114 -9.01 2.08 4.22
N ALA A 115 -8.68 1.24 5.20
CA ALA A 115 -7.40 0.52 5.22
C ALA A 115 -7.22 -0.37 3.98
N ALA A 116 -8.29 -0.97 3.46
CA ALA A 116 -8.26 -1.81 2.26
C ALA A 116 -7.87 -0.99 1.02
N GLU A 117 -8.45 0.21 0.87
CA GLU A 117 -8.07 1.14 -0.20
C GLU A 117 -6.63 1.62 -0.07
N ASN A 118 -6.15 1.89 1.15
CA ASN A 118 -4.73 2.21 1.38
C ASN A 118 -3.81 1.10 0.88
N SER A 119 -4.14 -0.16 1.19
CA SER A 119 -3.37 -1.31 0.74
C SER A 119 -3.42 -1.46 -0.77
N ALA A 120 -4.57 -1.22 -1.41
CA ALA A 120 -4.69 -1.21 -2.86
C ALA A 120 -3.82 -0.12 -3.50
N ASP A 121 -3.80 1.09 -2.93
CA ASP A 121 -2.92 2.18 -3.37
C ASP A 121 -1.45 1.80 -3.21
N MET A 122 -1.05 1.17 -2.11
CA MET A 122 0.31 0.67 -1.93
C MET A 122 0.71 -0.36 -3.00
N VAL A 123 -0.20 -1.25 -3.40
CA VAL A 123 0.04 -2.23 -4.46
C VAL A 123 0.19 -1.52 -5.80
N ARG A 124 -0.72 -0.60 -6.13
CA ARG A 124 -0.72 0.20 -7.36
C ARG A 124 0.56 1.03 -7.49
N HIS A 125 1.05 1.59 -6.40
CA HIS A 125 2.29 2.36 -6.36
C HIS A 125 3.56 1.49 -6.26
N GLY A 126 3.44 0.16 -6.25
CA GLY A 126 4.60 -0.75 -6.15
C GLY A 126 5.33 -0.71 -4.80
N ASN A 127 4.69 -0.15 -3.76
CA ASN A 127 5.24 0.01 -2.42
C ASN A 127 4.78 -1.10 -1.45
N HIS A 128 3.87 -1.97 -1.87
CA HIS A 128 3.43 -3.09 -1.05
C HIS A 128 4.53 -4.16 -0.98
N HIS A 129 5.15 -4.35 0.18
CA HIS A 129 6.19 -5.37 0.41
C HIS A 129 5.83 -6.77 -0.14
N GLY A 130 4.58 -7.19 0.07
CA GLY A 130 4.07 -8.48 -0.36
C GLY A 130 3.82 -8.58 -1.85
N SER A 131 3.83 -7.49 -2.63
CA SER A 131 3.79 -7.56 -4.10
C SER A 131 5.18 -7.85 -4.69
N ARG A 132 6.26 -7.39 -4.04
CA ARG A 132 7.65 -7.65 -4.46
C ARG A 132 8.14 -9.07 -4.19
N LYS A 133 7.39 -9.85 -3.40
CA LYS A 133 7.79 -11.19 -3.00
C LYS A 133 7.79 -12.16 -4.20
N THR A 134 8.95 -12.53 -4.70
CA THR A 134 9.09 -13.52 -5.79
C THR A 134 9.36 -14.92 -5.28
N LEU A 135 9.90 -15.05 -4.06
CA LEU A 135 10.24 -16.32 -3.43
C LEU A 135 9.48 -16.52 -2.11
N CYS A 136 9.22 -17.78 -1.75
CA CYS A 136 8.73 -18.15 -0.44
C CYS A 136 9.88 -18.14 0.58
N VAL A 137 9.56 -18.31 1.87
CA VAL A 137 10.58 -18.30 2.95
C VAL A 137 11.60 -19.45 2.82
N ASN A 138 11.23 -20.53 2.15
CA ASN A 138 12.08 -21.70 1.87
C ASN A 138 12.73 -21.63 0.47
N GLY A 139 12.72 -20.46 -0.18
CA GLY A 139 13.39 -20.26 -1.48
C GLY A 139 12.58 -20.61 -2.73
N HIS A 140 11.35 -21.13 -2.62
CA HIS A 140 10.59 -21.54 -3.82
C HIS A 140 9.94 -20.36 -4.56
N PRO A 141 9.98 -20.34 -5.91
CA PRO A 141 9.26 -19.35 -6.72
C PRO A 141 7.75 -19.30 -6.45
N LEU A 142 7.22 -18.10 -6.17
CA LEU A 142 5.78 -17.84 -5.96
C LEU A 142 5.11 -17.41 -7.27
N ILE A 143 5.07 -18.34 -8.23
CA ILE A 143 4.56 -18.12 -9.59
C ILE A 143 3.68 -19.29 -10.05
N GLY A 144 2.83 -19.04 -11.05
CA GLY A 144 2.13 -20.07 -11.81
C GLY A 144 1.43 -21.13 -10.95
N GLU A 145 1.65 -22.40 -11.30
CA GLU A 145 1.05 -23.55 -10.61
C GLU A 145 1.61 -23.80 -9.20
N ASN A 146 2.72 -23.15 -8.81
CA ASN A 146 3.25 -23.19 -7.45
C ASN A 146 2.54 -22.22 -6.48
N LEU A 147 1.43 -21.60 -6.90
CA LEU A 147 0.55 -20.82 -6.04
C LEU A 147 -0.68 -21.63 -5.63
N VAL A 148 -1.04 -21.59 -4.34
CA VAL A 148 -2.28 -22.22 -3.88
C VAL A 148 -3.49 -21.41 -4.35
N LYS A 149 -4.29 -21.96 -5.27
CA LYS A 149 -5.43 -21.28 -5.92
C LYS A 149 -6.42 -20.66 -4.92
N ALA A 150 -6.76 -21.37 -3.84
CA ALA A 150 -7.69 -20.89 -2.80
C ALA A 150 -7.17 -19.69 -1.97
N TYR A 151 -5.84 -19.55 -1.84
CA TYR A 151 -5.23 -18.37 -1.21
C TYR A 151 -5.10 -17.23 -2.21
N LEU A 152 -4.77 -17.56 -3.46
CA LEU A 152 -4.64 -16.59 -4.54
C LEU A 152 -5.96 -15.84 -4.80
N SER A 153 -7.10 -16.54 -4.78
CA SER A 153 -8.43 -15.93 -4.90
C SER A 153 -8.77 -14.96 -3.76
N ARG A 154 -8.06 -15.04 -2.63
CA ARG A 154 -8.18 -14.13 -1.48
C ARG A 154 -7.08 -13.06 -1.46
N GLY A 155 -6.26 -12.96 -2.51
CA GLY A 155 -5.15 -12.01 -2.61
C GLY A 155 -3.85 -12.44 -1.91
N TRP A 156 -3.75 -13.70 -1.48
CA TRP A 156 -2.57 -14.22 -0.77
C TRP A 156 -1.74 -15.13 -1.67
N ARG A 157 -0.41 -14.97 -1.63
CA ARG A 157 0.51 -15.89 -2.31
C ARG A 157 1.11 -16.86 -1.31
N VAL A 158 0.66 -18.10 -1.37
CA VAL A 158 1.18 -19.22 -0.57
C VAL A 158 1.85 -20.22 -1.50
N CYS A 159 3.05 -20.63 -1.13
CA CYS A 159 3.81 -21.66 -1.84
C CYS A 159 3.07 -22.99 -1.76
N ARG A 160 2.60 -23.49 -2.91
CA ARG A 160 1.88 -24.76 -3.02
C ARG A 160 2.78 -25.92 -2.66
N ALA A 161 4.04 -25.90 -3.07
CA ALA A 161 5.02 -26.92 -2.74
C ALA A 161 5.21 -27.08 -1.21
N CYS A 162 5.45 -25.98 -0.51
CA CYS A 162 5.53 -25.97 0.95
C CYS A 162 4.23 -26.45 1.61
N ASN A 163 3.07 -26.07 1.06
CA ASN A 163 1.78 -26.51 1.59
C ASN A 163 1.61 -28.04 1.46
N SER A 164 1.94 -28.60 0.30
CA SER A 164 1.92 -30.04 0.04
C SER A 164 2.89 -30.80 0.94
N ALA A 165 4.11 -30.27 1.14
CA ALA A 165 5.11 -30.87 2.03
C ALA A 165 4.62 -30.90 3.49
N ARG A 166 4.04 -29.81 4.00
CA ARG A 166 3.45 -29.79 5.35
C ARG A 166 2.34 -30.83 5.51
N ALA A 167 1.48 -30.97 4.52
CA ALA A 167 0.42 -31.97 4.52
C ALA A 167 1.00 -33.41 4.57
N LYS A 168 2.04 -33.68 3.77
CA LYS A 168 2.75 -34.98 3.77
C LYS A 168 3.35 -35.30 5.13
N VAL A 169 4.11 -34.38 5.72
CA VAL A 169 4.73 -34.53 7.05
C VAL A 169 3.66 -34.73 8.13
N SER A 170 2.59 -33.92 8.13
CA SER A 170 1.50 -34.04 9.10
C SER A 170 0.78 -35.39 9.01
N ASN A 171 0.52 -35.87 7.79
CA ASN A 171 -0.12 -37.17 7.58
C ASN A 171 0.78 -38.35 8.01
N ALA A 172 2.10 -38.27 7.78
CA ALA A 172 3.04 -39.27 8.27
C ALA A 172 3.08 -39.30 9.80
N LYS A 173 3.12 -38.12 10.44
CA LYS A 173 3.10 -37.99 11.90
C LYS A 173 1.85 -38.60 12.51
N ARG A 174 0.68 -38.42 11.90
CA ARG A 174 -0.58 -39.08 12.30
C ARG A 174 -0.54 -40.61 12.21
N ARG A 175 0.35 -41.16 11.40
CA ARG A 175 0.59 -42.61 11.25
C ARG A 175 1.75 -43.11 12.12
N GLY A 176 2.27 -42.27 13.02
CA GLY A 176 3.38 -42.62 13.91
C GLY A 176 4.77 -42.51 13.28
N VAL A 177 4.90 -41.89 12.11
CA VAL A 177 6.19 -41.69 11.43
C VAL A 177 6.57 -40.22 11.47
N ASP A 178 7.67 -39.86 12.11
CA ASP A 178 8.19 -38.50 12.09
C ASP A 178 9.06 -38.27 10.84
N LEU A 179 8.64 -37.33 9.99
CA LEU A 179 9.34 -36.91 8.77
C LEU A 179 9.62 -35.41 8.79
N THR A 180 9.68 -34.79 9.96
CA THR A 180 9.83 -33.34 10.09
C THR A 180 11.15 -32.84 9.49
N ASP A 181 12.22 -33.62 9.64
CA ASP A 181 13.55 -33.38 9.07
C ASP A 181 13.56 -33.44 7.53
N GLN A 182 12.67 -34.22 6.93
CA GLN A 182 12.53 -34.37 5.48
C GLN A 182 11.64 -33.30 4.83
N PHE A 183 11.14 -32.33 5.61
CA PHE A 183 10.23 -31.29 5.12
C PHE A 183 10.80 -30.53 3.91
N GLN A 184 12.05 -30.06 3.99
CA GLN A 184 12.65 -29.25 2.94
C GLN A 184 12.76 -30.05 1.64
N ARG A 185 13.27 -31.28 1.72
CA ARG A 185 13.37 -32.21 0.58
C ARG A 185 12.02 -32.39 -0.12
N PHE A 186 10.93 -32.65 0.63
CA PHE A 186 9.62 -32.79 0.01
C PHE A 186 9.12 -31.49 -0.61
N ALA A 187 9.41 -30.35 0.02
CA ALA A 187 9.03 -29.05 -0.53
C ALA A 187 9.75 -28.77 -1.84
N ASP A 188 11.04 -29.09 -1.94
CA ASP A 188 11.82 -28.96 -3.18
C ASP A 188 11.29 -29.88 -4.27
N GLU A 189 11.07 -31.16 -3.97
CA GLU A 189 10.50 -32.15 -4.91
C GLU A 189 9.12 -31.70 -5.46
N TYR A 190 8.27 -31.09 -4.62
CA TYR A 190 7.00 -30.55 -5.07
C TYR A 190 7.15 -29.26 -5.90
N ALA A 191 8.12 -28.41 -5.55
CA ALA A 191 8.36 -27.17 -6.28
C ALA A 191 8.78 -27.48 -7.72
N ASP A 192 9.74 -28.40 -7.89
CA ASP A 192 10.19 -28.86 -9.19
C ASP A 192 9.03 -29.41 -10.02
N ARG A 193 8.16 -30.22 -9.40
CA ARG A 193 6.97 -30.76 -10.06
C ARG A 193 5.99 -29.68 -10.53
N PHE A 194 5.70 -28.68 -9.70
CA PHE A 194 4.77 -27.61 -10.07
C PHE A 194 5.36 -26.62 -11.08
N LEU A 195 6.69 -26.49 -11.09
CA LEU A 195 7.39 -25.59 -11.99
C LEU A 195 7.75 -26.24 -13.32
N ALA A 196 7.81 -27.57 -13.40
CA ALA A 196 8.05 -28.32 -14.64
C ALA A 196 7.11 -27.88 -15.76
N ASP A 197 5.82 -27.67 -15.46
CA ASP A 197 4.83 -27.21 -16.44
C ASP A 197 4.84 -25.68 -16.63
N THR A 198 5.36 -24.93 -15.65
CA THR A 198 5.42 -23.47 -15.70
C THR A 198 6.57 -22.97 -16.60
N PHE A 199 7.60 -23.79 -16.79
CA PHE A 199 8.74 -23.54 -17.66
C PHE A 199 8.87 -24.57 -18.78
N LEU A 200 7.76 -25.15 -19.25
CA LEU A 200 7.79 -25.84 -20.54
C LEU A 200 8.44 -24.88 -21.54
N PRO A 201 9.55 -25.26 -22.20
CA PRO A 201 10.13 -24.41 -23.22
C PRO A 201 9.00 -24.10 -24.19
N LEU A 202 8.83 -22.81 -24.52
CA LEU A 202 7.94 -22.40 -25.60
C LEU A 202 8.11 -23.43 -26.73
N PRO A 203 7.02 -23.95 -27.33
CA PRO A 203 7.16 -24.87 -28.45
C PRO A 203 8.12 -24.21 -29.42
N LEU A 204 9.24 -24.88 -29.70
CA LEU A 204 10.29 -24.38 -30.59
C LEU A 204 9.56 -23.78 -31.78
N THR A 205 9.77 -22.48 -32.01
CA THR A 205 9.14 -21.86 -33.17
C THR A 205 9.62 -22.63 -34.41
N PRO A 206 8.86 -22.63 -35.52
CA PRO A 206 9.34 -23.26 -36.75
C PRO A 206 10.75 -22.79 -37.15
N VAL A 207 11.13 -21.55 -36.77
CA VAL A 207 12.46 -20.98 -36.93
C VAL A 207 13.48 -21.67 -36.04
N ASP A 208 13.19 -21.93 -34.76
CA ASP A 208 14.10 -22.64 -33.85
C ASP A 208 14.33 -24.09 -34.27
N VAL A 209 13.31 -24.76 -34.83
CA VAL A 209 13.43 -26.12 -35.39
C VAL A 209 14.29 -26.12 -36.65
N LEU A 210 14.12 -25.11 -37.51
CA LEU A 210 14.94 -24.94 -38.72
C LEU A 210 16.39 -24.62 -38.37
N GLN A 211 16.63 -23.73 -37.41
CA GLN A 211 17.98 -23.35 -36.99
C GLN A 211 18.74 -24.55 -36.44
N ARG A 212 18.12 -25.36 -35.55
CA ARG A 212 18.74 -26.60 -35.04
C ARG A 212 19.04 -27.62 -36.13
N ARG A 213 18.22 -27.70 -37.19
CA ARG A 213 18.48 -28.58 -38.35
C ARG A 213 19.63 -28.07 -39.20
N VAL A 214 19.75 -26.75 -39.35
CA VAL A 214 20.89 -26.12 -40.03
C VAL A 214 22.16 -26.37 -39.22
N ASP A 215 22.16 -26.08 -37.92
CA ASP A 215 23.32 -26.24 -37.04
C ASP A 215 23.81 -27.70 -36.98
N ALA A 216 22.90 -28.67 -36.93
CA ALA A 216 23.21 -30.10 -36.98
C ALA A 216 23.75 -30.56 -38.35
N ALA A 217 23.37 -29.88 -39.44
CA ALA A 217 23.85 -30.19 -40.79
C ALA A 217 25.17 -29.47 -41.12
N THR A 218 25.45 -28.33 -40.50
CA THR A 218 26.64 -27.51 -40.77
C THR A 218 27.81 -27.79 -39.84
N GLY A 219 27.63 -28.60 -38.79
CA GLY A 219 28.72 -29.00 -37.87
C GLY A 219 29.37 -27.82 -37.15
N VAL A 220 28.62 -26.73 -36.96
CA VAL A 220 29.15 -25.51 -36.32
C VAL A 220 29.11 -25.71 -34.81
N GLU A 221 30.26 -26.07 -34.23
CA GLU A 221 30.49 -25.93 -32.80
C GLU A 221 30.62 -24.43 -32.48
N TRP A 222 29.63 -23.88 -31.79
CA TRP A 222 29.75 -22.56 -31.18
C TRP A 222 30.58 -22.70 -29.90
N CYS A 223 31.81 -22.18 -29.92
CA CYS A 223 32.53 -21.86 -28.69
C CYS A 223 31.86 -20.65 -28.04
N ASP A 224 31.62 -20.73 -26.73
CA ASP A 224 30.98 -19.71 -25.89
C ASP A 224 31.55 -18.29 -26.04
#